data_AF-A0A6A8G8H6-F1
#
_entry.id   AF-A0A6A8G8H6-F1
#
_cell.length_a   1.000
_cell.length_b   1.000
_cell.length_c   1.000
_cell.angle_alpha   90.00
_cell.angle_beta   90.00
_cell.angle_gamma   90.00
#
_symmetry.space_group_name_H-M   'P 1'
#
loop_
_entity.id
_entity.type
_entity.pdbx_description
1 polymer ?
#
loop_
_entity_poly.entity_id
_entity_poly.type
_entity_poly.pdbx_seq_one_letter_code
_entity_poly.pdbx_strand_id
1 'polypeptide(L)' 'MPITDVPPGARVRHFDELSDRTQHALATAAPSGRLDIDPATTRLSRGDVVVFTEYVRIQ' A
#
# COMPACT_ATOMS: atom_id res chain seq x y z
N MET A 1 -4.00 -17.16 6.25
CA MET A 1 -3.20 -16.14 5.55
C MET A 1 -1.74 -16.35 5.91
N PRO A 2 -0.79 -16.40 4.96
CA PRO A 2 0.62 -16.48 5.29
C PRO A 2 1.03 -15.24 6.10
N ILE A 3 1.80 -15.45 7.17
CA ILE A 3 2.42 -14.35 7.91
C ILE A 3 3.69 -13.99 7.16
N THR A 4 3.77 -12.75 6.68
CA THR A 4 4.97 -12.20 6.06
C THR A 4 5.69 -11.34 7.10
N ASP A 5 6.94 -11.67 7.41
CA ASP A 5 7.75 -10.88 8.33
C ASP A 5 8.10 -9.53 7.71
N VAL A 6 7.84 -8.45 8.45
CA VAL A 6 8.19 -7.08 8.07
C VAL A 6 9.51 -6.70 8.74
N PRO A 7 10.49 -6.12 8.00
CA PRO A 7 11.76 -5.72 8.58
C PRO A 7 11.59 -4.76 9.78
N PRO A 8 12.42 -4.90 10.82
CA PRO A 8 12.40 -3.99 11.96
C PRO A 8 12.73 -2.57 11.49
N GLY A 9 11.81 -1.63 11.72
CA GLY A 9 11.94 -0.22 11.32
C GLY A 9 11.29 0.15 9.98
N ALA A 10 10.67 -0.80 9.28
CA ALA A 10 9.83 -0.46 8.12
C ALA A 10 8.65 0.42 8.56
N ARG A 11 8.36 1.46 7.78
CA ARG A 11 7.19 2.30 8.01
C ARG A 11 5.96 1.59 7.43
N VAL A 12 4.98 1.34 8.29
CA VAL A 12 3.70 0.75 7.90
C VAL A 12 2.70 1.86 7.62
N ARG A 13 1.96 1.75 6.52
CA ARG A 13 0.87 2.66 6.16
C ARG A 13 -0.38 1.85 5.87
N HIS A 14 -1.52 2.30 6.39
CA HIS A 14 -2.80 1.69 6.03
C HIS A 14 -3.26 2.22 4.68
N PHE A 15 -3.83 1.34 3.85
CA PHE A 15 -4.23 1.67 2.49
C PHE A 15 -5.28 2.81 2.44
N ASP A 16 -6.23 2.82 3.38
CA ASP A 16 -7.29 3.81 3.49
C ASP A 16 -6.82 5.20 3.93
N GLU A 17 -5.65 5.30 4.55
CA GLU A 17 -5.01 6.56 4.90
C GLU A 17 -4.26 7.20 3.70
N LEU A 18 -4.16 6.49 2.57
CA LEU A 18 -3.51 6.97 1.36
C LEU A 18 -4.48 7.81 0.53
N SER A 19 -3.95 8.74 -0.27
CA SER A 19 -4.77 9.51 -1.21
C SER A 19 -5.42 8.60 -2.26
N ASP A 20 -6.61 8.98 -2.74
CA ASP A 20 -7.35 8.22 -3.77
C ASP A 20 -6.49 7.89 -4.99
N ARG A 21 -5.65 8.84 -5.42
CA ARG A 21 -4.69 8.64 -6.52
C ARG A 21 -3.68 7.53 -6.21
N THR A 22 -3.14 7.51 -4.99
CA THR A 22 -2.18 6.49 -4.55
C THR A 22 -2.86 5.12 -4.46
N GLN A 23 -4.08 5.09 -3.91
CA GLN A 23 -4.89 3.88 -3.83
C GLN A 23 -5.18 3.30 -5.22
N HIS A 24 -5.59 4.13 -6.19
CA HIS A 24 -5.87 3.71 -7.56
C HIS A 24 -4.64 3.12 -8.27
N ALA A 25 -3.48 3.75 -8.09
CA ALA A 25 -2.24 3.27 -8.69
C ALA A 25 -1.74 1.96 -8.04
N LEU A 26 -1.93 1.77 -6.74
CA LEU A 26 -1.67 0.50 -6.06
C LEU A 26 -2.60 -0.62 -6.53
N ALA A 27 -3.89 -0.32 -6.72
CA ALA A 27 -4.88 -1.30 -7.19
C ALA A 27 -4.67 -1.76 -8.65
N THR A 28 -4.06 -0.90 -9.47
CA THR A 28 -3.77 -1.19 -10.89
C THR A 28 -2.34 -1.70 -11.13
N ALA A 29 -1.50 -1.73 -10.09
CA ALA A 29 -0.15 -2.24 -10.19
C ALA A 29 -0.14 -3.76 -10.40
N ALA A 30 0.57 -4.21 -11.42
CA ALA A 30 0.80 -5.63 -11.62
C ALA A 30 1.69 -6.20 -10.49
N PRO A 31 1.53 -7.48 -10.10
CA PRO A 31 2.37 -8.14 -9.11
C PRO A 31 3.88 -8.09 -9.43
N SER A 32 4.24 -7.85 -10.69
CA SER A 32 5.60 -7.66 -11.20
C SER A 32 6.24 -6.31 -10.83
N GLY A 33 5.57 -5.47 -10.05
CA GLY A 33 6.27 -4.56 -9.12
C GLY A 33 6.63 -3.17 -9.65
N ARG A 34 6.07 -2.72 -10.79
CA ARG A 34 6.20 -1.31 -11.18
C ARG A 34 4.95 -0.54 -10.78
N LEU A 35 5.10 0.20 -9.69
CA LEU A 35 4.13 1.17 -9.23
C LEU A 35 4.39 2.51 -9.92
N ASP A 36 3.52 2.90 -10.85
CA ASP A 36 3.63 4.18 -11.57
C ASP A 36 3.02 5.31 -10.74
N ILE A 37 3.66 5.61 -9.60
CA ILE A 37 3.28 6.70 -8.71
C ILE A 37 4.40 7.72 -8.65
N ASP A 38 4.03 8.99 -8.82
CA ASP A 38 4.95 10.11 -8.62
C ASP A 38 5.27 10.27 -7.13
N PRO A 39 6.53 10.04 -6.70
CA PRO A 39 6.96 10.17 -5.30
C PRO A 39 6.74 11.57 -4.72
N ALA A 40 6.69 12.62 -5.55
CA ALA A 40 6.44 13.98 -5.09
C ALA A 40 4.99 14.22 -4.67
N THR A 41 4.06 13.36 -5.15
CA THR A 41 2.62 13.51 -4.93
C THR A 41 2.04 12.47 -3.98
N THR A 42 2.77 11.38 -3.73
CA THR A 42 2.40 10.38 -2.74
C THR A 42 3.20 10.57 -1.46
N ARG A 43 2.64 10.10 -0.34
CA ARG A 43 3.36 10.02 0.95
C ARG A 43 4.05 8.66 1.16
N LEU A 44 4.19 7.87 0.09
CA LEU A 44 4.87 6.59 0.09
C LEU A 44 6.35 6.75 -0.27
N SER A 45 7.21 6.09 0.49
CA SER A 45 8.64 5.96 0.24
C SER A 45 9.02 4.53 -0.14
N ARG A 46 10.16 4.35 -0.82
CA ARG A 46 10.68 3.00 -1.09
C ARG A 46 10.95 2.29 0.24
N GLY A 47 10.39 1.08 0.39
CA GLY A 47 10.50 0.29 1.61
C GLY A 47 9.33 0.46 2.59
N ASP A 48 8.39 1.36 2.30
CA ASP A 48 7.12 1.41 3.02
C ASP A 48 6.32 0.13 2.76
N VAL A 49 5.69 -0.38 3.81
CA VAL A 49 4.76 -1.51 3.73
C VAL A 49 3.34 -0.97 3.78
N VAL A 50 2.57 -1.25 2.73
CA VAL A 50 1.15 -0.90 2.68
C VAL A 50 0.33 -2.11 3.12
N VAL A 51 -0.46 -1.94 4.17
CA VAL A 51 -1.34 -2.99 4.68
C VAL A 51 -2.77 -2.71 4.23
N PHE A 52 -3.38 -3.71 3.62
CA PHE A 52 -4.80 -3.73 3.32
C PHE A 52 -5.53 -4.23 4.57
N THR A 53 -6.27 -3.35 5.22
CA THR A 53 -7.24 -3.79 6.23
C THR A 53 -8.40 -4.44 5.47
N GLU A 54 -8.78 -5.67 5.82
CA GLU A 54 -9.99 -6.28 5.25
C GLU A 54 -11.21 -5.47 5.71
N TYR A 55 -11.89 -4.82 4.77
CA TYR A 55 -13.20 -4.23 5.01
C TYR A 55 -14.27 -5.29 4.74
N VAL A 56 -14.90 -5.78 5.79
CA VAL A 56 -16.08 -6.65 5.69
C VAL A 56 -17.34 -5.81 5.49
N ARG A 57 -18.13 -6.13 4.46
CA ARG A 57 -19.44 -5.53 4.23
C ARG A 57 -20.46 -6.21 5.14
N ILE A 58 -21.10 -5.46 6.04
CA ILE A 58 -22.28 -5.93 6.76
C ILE A 58 -23.48 -5.87 5.80
N GLN A 59 -24.24 -6.96 5.69
CA GLN A 59 -25.51 -7.03 4.95
C GLN A 59 -26.68 -6.72 5.87
#